data_AF-A0A645AUQ6-F1
#
_entry.id   AF-A0A645AUQ6-F1
#
_cell.length_a   1.000
_cell.length_b   1.000
_cell.length_c   1.000
_cell.angle_alpha   90.00
_cell.angle_beta   90.00
_cell.angle_gamma   90.00
#
_symmetry.space_group_name_H-M   'P 1'
#
loop_
_entity.id
_entity.type
_entity.pdbx_description
1 polymer ?
#
loop_
_entity_poly.entity_id
_entity_poly.type
_entity_poly.pdbx_seq_one_letter_code
_entity_poly.pdbx_strand_id
1 'polypeptide(L)'
;MVPKNATGRTKIRKLDLIVPKPRVCSQQSVTFTPEVDGKFGQRYPYQSPEWRHYYSLGRQTIESINRSNKRGYYAPLNDPDWRPRRGWLNALIAGLAMIIATNVRKIIAWAWDQMDLANGYQKPRRRKRRRELSAGFTKPIALGPPPLDEAA
;
A
#
# COMPACT_ATOMS: atom_id res chain seq x y z
N MET A 1 38.07 4.68 -6.82
CA MET A 1 37.65 3.33 -7.29
C MET A 1 36.67 2.75 -6.28
N VAL A 2 35.39 2.61 -6.66
CA VAL A 2 34.36 2.00 -5.80
C VAL A 2 34.12 0.58 -6.31
N PRO A 3 34.36 -0.48 -5.53
CA PRO A 3 34.02 -1.82 -5.96
C PRO A 3 32.49 -1.98 -5.96
N LYS A 4 31.98 -2.31 -7.15
CA LYS A 4 30.64 -2.85 -7.37
C LYS A 4 30.61 -4.28 -6.80
N ASN A 5 29.59 -4.59 -5.99
CA ASN A 5 28.92 -5.89 -5.81
C ASN A 5 28.49 -6.09 -4.35
N ALA A 6 27.19 -5.95 -4.08
CA ALA A 6 26.59 -6.43 -2.83
C ALA A 6 25.18 -6.97 -3.08
N THR A 7 25.05 -7.92 -4.00
CA THR A 7 23.88 -8.80 -4.15
C THR A 7 24.12 -10.10 -3.38
N GLY A 8 24.50 -9.98 -2.11
CA GLY A 8 24.62 -11.10 -1.20
C GLY A 8 23.77 -10.79 0.03
N ARG A 9 22.90 -11.72 0.44
CA ARG A 9 22.35 -11.69 1.80
C ARG A 9 23.53 -11.59 2.75
N THR A 10 23.72 -10.44 3.39
CA THR A 10 24.73 -10.27 4.43
C THR A 10 24.43 -11.29 5.51
N LYS A 11 25.27 -12.32 5.62
CA LYS A 11 25.22 -13.26 6.73
C LYS A 11 25.64 -12.47 7.96
N ILE A 12 24.67 -12.02 8.74
CA ILE A 12 24.90 -11.44 10.06
C ILE A 12 25.57 -12.53 10.89
N ARG A 13 26.76 -12.26 11.43
CA ARG A 13 27.47 -13.26 12.23
C ARG A 13 26.68 -13.45 13.52
N LYS A 14 26.63 -14.68 14.05
CA LYS A 14 25.90 -14.97 15.30
C LYS A 14 26.39 -14.14 16.50
N LEU A 15 27.63 -13.65 16.43
CA LEU A 15 28.24 -12.76 17.41
C LEU A 15 27.77 -11.30 17.30
N ASP A 16 27.17 -10.89 16.17
CA ASP A 16 26.57 -9.56 15.99
C ASP A 16 25.14 -9.48 16.57
N LEU A 17 24.60 -10.61 17.07
CA LEU A 17 23.43 -10.66 17.96
C LEU A 17 23.87 -10.26 19.38
N ILE A 18 24.51 -9.09 19.47
CA ILE A 18 25.13 -8.56 20.69
C ILE A 18 24.03 -8.25 21.70
N VAL A 19 24.22 -8.76 22.91
CA VAL A 19 23.56 -8.27 24.13
C VAL A 19 24.44 -7.10 24.63
N PRO A 20 23.88 -5.90 24.86
CA PRO A 20 22.47 -5.56 24.82
C PRO A 20 21.96 -5.38 23.39
N LYS A 21 20.77 -5.96 23.16
CA LYS A 21 20.00 -5.89 21.94
C LYS A 21 19.95 -4.43 21.44
N PRO A 22 20.24 -4.14 20.16
CA PRO A 22 20.18 -2.77 19.64
C PRO A 22 18.80 -2.18 19.91
N ARG A 23 18.75 -0.88 20.24
CA ARG A 23 17.51 -0.18 20.60
C ARG A 23 16.38 -0.42 19.60
N VAL A 24 16.70 -0.55 18.31
CA VAL A 24 15.73 -0.85 17.24
C VAL A 24 14.94 -2.15 17.47
N CYS A 25 15.50 -3.11 18.21
CA CYS A 25 14.84 -4.38 18.49
C CYS A 25 14.29 -4.49 19.93
N SER A 26 14.55 -3.51 20.81
CA SER A 26 13.99 -3.44 22.18
C SER A 26 12.96 -2.32 22.38
N GLN A 27 13.02 -1.29 21.54
CA GLN A 27 12.11 -0.14 21.58
C GLN A 27 10.79 -0.48 20.88
N GLN A 28 9.68 -0.31 21.61
CA GLN A 28 8.33 -0.56 21.08
C GLN A 28 7.76 0.63 20.30
N SER A 29 8.20 1.86 20.61
CA SER A 29 7.72 3.09 19.97
C SER A 29 8.85 4.11 19.78
N VAL A 30 8.78 4.86 18.68
CA VAL A 30 9.68 5.97 18.37
C VAL A 30 8.83 7.23 18.27
N THR A 31 9.21 8.28 19.00
CA THR A 31 8.59 9.60 18.91
C THR A 31 9.33 10.41 17.87
N PHE A 32 8.63 10.87 16.84
CA PHE A 32 9.16 11.77 15.82
C PHE A 32 8.85 13.20 16.24
N THR A 33 9.85 14.09 16.24
CA THR A 33 9.61 15.51 16.46
C THR A 33 8.88 16.10 15.24
N PRO A 34 8.04 17.13 15.42
CA PRO A 34 7.31 17.76 14.31
C PRO A 34 8.24 18.37 13.24
N GLU A 35 9.50 18.64 13.59
CA GLU A 35 10.55 19.09 12.65
C GLU A 35 11.13 17.94 11.80
N VAL A 36 11.03 16.69 12.30
CA VAL A 36 11.42 15.46 11.58
C VAL A 36 10.29 14.98 10.66
N ASP A 37 9.14 15.67 10.64
CA ASP A 37 8.13 15.58 9.60
C ASP A 37 8.69 16.17 8.30
N GLY A 38 9.67 15.47 7.72
CA GLY A 38 10.44 15.93 6.57
C GLY A 38 9.62 15.97 5.29
N LYS A 39 10.29 15.71 4.15
CA LYS A 39 9.74 15.70 2.78
C LYS A 39 8.41 14.93 2.57
N PHE A 40 7.98 14.11 3.54
CA PHE A 40 6.77 13.28 3.50
C PHE A 40 5.69 13.69 4.52
N GLY A 41 5.76 14.89 5.09
CA GLY A 41 4.77 15.40 6.04
C GLY A 41 3.35 15.28 5.49
N GLN A 42 2.47 14.65 6.27
CA GLN A 42 1.10 14.44 5.86
C GLN A 42 0.29 15.70 6.17
N ARG A 43 -0.15 16.43 5.14
CA ARG A 43 -0.93 17.67 5.29
C ARG A 43 -2.14 17.55 6.23
N TYR A 44 -2.75 16.37 6.29
CA TYR A 44 -3.90 16.10 7.14
C TYR A 44 -3.53 15.06 8.22
N PRO A 45 -3.90 15.27 9.50
CA PRO A 45 -3.64 14.30 10.55
C PRO A 45 -4.22 12.92 10.21
N TYR A 46 -3.48 11.85 10.51
CA TYR A 46 -3.93 10.49 10.22
C TYR A 46 -5.29 10.20 10.86
N GLN A 47 -6.21 9.63 10.07
CA GLN A 47 -7.62 9.35 10.42
C GLN A 47 -8.55 10.57 10.62
N SER A 48 -8.09 11.81 10.41
CA SER A 48 -8.97 12.98 10.40
C SER A 48 -10.04 12.86 9.30
N PRO A 49 -11.18 13.57 9.41
CA PRO A 49 -12.22 13.53 8.38
C PRO A 49 -11.69 13.99 7.01
N GLU A 50 -10.85 15.02 6.98
CA GLU A 50 -10.21 15.52 5.76
C GLU A 50 -9.22 14.48 5.18
N TRP A 51 -8.40 13.86 6.03
CA TRP A 51 -7.54 12.75 5.64
C TRP A 51 -8.34 11.62 5.02
N ARG A 52 -9.45 11.22 5.63
CA ARG A 52 -10.34 10.19 5.10
C ARG A 52 -10.90 10.61 3.76
N HIS A 53 -11.33 11.85 3.58
CA HIS A 53 -11.85 12.31 2.30
C HIS A 53 -10.82 12.15 1.16
N TYR A 54 -9.61 12.70 1.35
CA TYR A 54 -8.57 12.65 0.33
C TYR A 54 -7.97 11.24 0.11
N TYR A 55 -7.65 10.54 1.19
CA TYR A 55 -6.95 9.25 1.12
C TYR A 55 -7.89 8.05 0.98
N SER A 56 -9.18 8.15 1.33
CA SER A 56 -10.10 7.01 1.11
C SER A 56 -10.43 6.82 -0.36
N LEU A 57 -10.60 7.89 -1.14
CA LEU A 57 -10.96 7.77 -2.55
C LEU A 57 -9.71 7.75 -3.44
N GLY A 58 -8.88 8.79 -3.36
CA GLY A 58 -7.74 8.96 -4.26
C GLY A 58 -6.71 7.84 -4.12
N ARG A 59 -6.23 7.59 -2.89
CA ARG A 59 -5.19 6.57 -2.66
C ARG A 59 -5.70 5.15 -2.90
N GLN A 60 -6.93 4.81 -2.49
CA GLN A 60 -7.48 3.48 -2.78
C GLN A 60 -7.60 3.23 -4.28
N THR A 61 -7.92 4.27 -5.08
CA THR A 61 -7.98 4.17 -6.54
C THR A 61 -6.61 3.90 -7.14
N ILE A 62 -5.58 4.65 -6.72
CA ILE A 62 -4.19 4.44 -7.16
C ILE A 62 -3.68 3.05 -6.75
N GLU A 63 -3.93 2.63 -5.50
CA GLU A 63 -3.56 1.31 -5.02
C GLU A 63 -4.28 0.19 -5.79
N SER A 64 -5.54 0.40 -6.17
CA SER A 64 -6.31 -0.52 -7.01
C SER A 64 -5.74 -0.62 -8.43
N ILE A 65 -5.37 0.50 -9.04
CA ILE A 65 -4.71 0.53 -10.37
C ILE A 65 -3.36 -0.16 -10.30
N ASN A 66 -2.53 0.18 -9.32
CA ASN A 66 -1.21 -0.43 -9.13
C ASN A 66 -1.32 -1.93 -8.87
N ARG A 67 -2.31 -2.36 -8.08
CA ARG A 67 -2.60 -3.78 -7.88
C ARG A 67 -2.98 -4.44 -9.20
N SER A 68 -3.83 -3.80 -10.01
CA SER A 68 -4.24 -4.32 -11.31
C SER A 68 -3.06 -4.50 -12.27
N ASN A 69 -2.20 -3.50 -12.34
CA ASN A 69 -0.99 -3.48 -13.18
C ASN A 69 0.08 -4.49 -12.73
N LYS A 70 0.10 -4.84 -11.43
CA LYS A 70 1.02 -5.83 -10.87
C LYS A 70 0.44 -7.24 -10.80
N ARG A 71 -0.85 -7.44 -11.11
CA ARG A 71 -1.52 -8.74 -10.97
C ARG A 71 -1.13 -9.67 -12.11
N GLY A 72 -0.73 -10.89 -11.77
CA GLY A 72 -0.21 -11.95 -12.67
C GLY A 72 -1.04 -12.30 -13.90
N TYR A 73 -2.36 -12.07 -13.87
CA TYR A 73 -3.28 -12.74 -14.81
C TYR A 73 -3.35 -12.12 -16.21
N TYR A 74 -3.10 -10.82 -16.38
CA TYR A 74 -3.39 -10.15 -17.66
C TYR A 74 -2.26 -9.29 -18.23
N ALA A 75 -1.43 -8.70 -17.36
CA ALA A 75 -0.36 -7.80 -17.77
C ALA A 75 0.62 -7.57 -16.60
N PRO A 76 1.33 -8.61 -16.12
CA PRO A 76 2.19 -8.47 -14.96
C PRO A 76 3.46 -7.66 -15.27
N LEU A 77 3.47 -6.39 -14.86
CA LEU A 77 4.66 -5.54 -14.94
C LEU A 77 5.86 -6.10 -14.14
N ASN A 78 5.59 -6.88 -13.09
CA ASN A 78 6.64 -7.47 -12.26
C ASN A 78 7.26 -8.72 -12.88
N ASP A 79 6.63 -9.33 -13.90
CA ASP A 79 7.10 -10.57 -14.49
C ASP A 79 8.05 -10.28 -15.67
N PRO A 80 9.32 -10.71 -15.59
CA PRO A 80 10.26 -10.54 -16.70
C PRO A 80 9.94 -11.42 -17.91
N ASP A 81 9.24 -12.52 -17.76
CA ASP A 81 9.01 -13.48 -18.85
C ASP A 81 7.95 -12.97 -19.85
N TRP A 82 7.09 -12.05 -19.39
CA TRP A 82 6.12 -11.34 -20.22
C TRP A 82 6.74 -10.19 -21.03
N ARG A 83 8.05 -9.95 -20.88
CA ARG A 83 8.80 -8.99 -21.68
C ARG A 83 9.62 -9.75 -22.72
N PRO A 84 9.17 -9.83 -23.98
CA PRO A 84 9.76 -10.70 -24.99
C PRO A 84 11.22 -10.34 -25.35
N ARG A 85 11.65 -9.10 -25.05
CA ARG A 85 13.00 -8.63 -25.34
C ARG A 85 13.61 -7.92 -24.15
N ARG A 86 14.92 -8.10 -24.00
CA ARG A 86 15.76 -7.39 -23.02
C ARG A 86 16.13 -6.00 -23.56
N GLY A 87 16.54 -5.11 -22.67
CA GLY A 87 16.91 -3.72 -22.99
C GLY A 87 15.86 -2.70 -22.53
N TRP A 88 16.32 -1.50 -22.20
CA TRP A 88 15.52 -0.46 -21.56
C TRP A 88 14.33 -0.01 -22.42
N LEU A 89 14.57 0.29 -23.69
CA LEU A 89 13.51 0.73 -24.61
C LEU A 89 12.44 -0.34 -24.80
N ASN A 90 12.84 -1.61 -24.99
CA ASN A 90 11.90 -2.72 -25.13
C ASN A 90 11.06 -2.93 -23.86
N ALA A 91 11.69 -2.81 -22.69
CA ALA A 91 10.98 -2.89 -21.41
C ALA A 91 9.98 -1.74 -21.24
N LEU A 92 10.33 -0.52 -21.69
CA LEU A 92 9.42 0.62 -21.68
C LEU A 92 8.22 0.40 -22.59
N ILE A 93 8.44 -0.02 -23.84
CA ILE A 93 7.36 -0.25 -24.81
C ILE A 93 6.44 -1.38 -24.32
N ALA A 94 7.00 -2.49 -23.84
CA ALA A 94 6.22 -3.59 -23.27
C ALA A 94 5.42 -3.15 -22.04
N GLY A 95 6.03 -2.37 -21.14
CA GLY A 95 5.36 -1.80 -19.98
C GLY A 95 4.22 -0.86 -20.37
N LEU A 96 4.43 0.01 -21.36
CA LEU A 96 3.43 0.92 -21.89
C LEU A 96 2.24 0.16 -22.48
N ALA A 97 2.49 -0.83 -23.33
CA ALA A 97 1.44 -1.67 -23.92
C ALA A 97 0.62 -2.39 -22.84
N MET A 98 1.28 -2.92 -21.80
CA MET A 98 0.62 -3.57 -20.66
C MET A 98 -0.28 -2.62 -19.86
N ILE A 99 0.15 -1.37 -19.65
CA ILE A 99 -0.65 -0.33 -18.98
C ILE A 99 -1.87 0.03 -19.83
N ILE A 100 -1.68 0.26 -21.14
CA ILE A 100 -2.76 0.57 -22.08
C ILE A 100 -3.79 -0.56 -22.09
N ALA A 101 -3.35 -1.82 -22.22
CA ALA A 101 -4.24 -2.98 -22.19
C ALA A 101 -5.03 -3.07 -20.88
N THR A 102 -4.43 -2.70 -19.74
CA THR A 102 -5.11 -2.69 -18.44
C THR A 102 -6.16 -1.59 -18.36
N ASN A 103 -5.88 -0.42 -18.91
CA ASN A 103 -6.85 0.68 -18.98
C ASN A 103 -8.03 0.31 -19.90
N VAL A 104 -7.77 -0.25 -21.07
CA VAL A 104 -8.81 -0.71 -22.01
C VAL A 104 -9.72 -1.76 -21.35
N ARG A 105 -9.15 -2.77 -20.68
CA ARG A 105 -9.94 -3.77 -19.94
C ARG A 105 -10.84 -3.15 -18.86
N LYS A 106 -10.35 -2.13 -18.16
CA LYS A 106 -11.15 -1.41 -17.15
C LYS A 106 -12.28 -0.60 -17.77
N ILE A 107 -12.03 0.07 -18.89
CA ILE A 107 -13.05 0.83 -19.63
C ILE A 107 -14.14 -0.11 -20.15
N ILE A 108 -13.75 -1.24 -20.74
CA ILE A 108 -14.70 -2.26 -21.21
C ILE A 108 -15.52 -2.80 -20.05
N ALA A 109 -14.89 -3.20 -18.94
CA ALA A 109 -15.61 -3.69 -17.76
C ALA A 109 -16.56 -2.64 -17.18
N TRP A 110 -16.16 -1.36 -17.17
CA TRP A 110 -17.02 -0.27 -16.76
C TRP A 110 -18.21 -0.08 -17.72
N ALA A 111 -17.99 -0.17 -19.03
CA ALA A 111 -19.05 -0.04 -20.03
C ALA A 111 -20.10 -1.16 -19.88
N TRP A 112 -19.66 -2.41 -19.67
CA TRP A 112 -20.56 -3.53 -19.35
C TRP A 112 -21.31 -3.28 -18.05
N ASP A 113 -20.63 -2.84 -16.99
CA ASP A 113 -21.28 -2.48 -15.71
C ASP A 113 -22.37 -1.39 -15.91
N GLN A 114 -22.16 -0.41 -16.79
CA GLN A 114 -23.16 0.62 -17.09
C GLN A 114 -24.37 0.06 -17.85
N MET A 115 -24.13 -0.82 -18.83
CA MET A 115 -25.20 -1.48 -19.57
C MET A 115 -26.04 -2.38 -18.66
N ASP A 116 -25.39 -3.15 -17.78
CA ASP A 116 -26.07 -3.99 -16.79
C ASP A 116 -26.95 -3.15 -15.87
N LEU A 117 -26.42 -2.04 -15.35
CA LEU A 117 -27.19 -1.10 -14.52
C LEU A 117 -28.39 -0.52 -15.27
N ALA A 118 -28.23 -0.16 -16.55
CA ALA A 118 -29.32 0.34 -17.39
C ALA A 118 -30.40 -0.74 -17.64
N ASN A 119 -30.00 -2.01 -17.72
CA ASN A 119 -30.89 -3.16 -17.86
C ASN A 119 -31.52 -3.61 -16.53
N GLY A 120 -31.38 -2.84 -15.45
CA GLY A 120 -31.96 -3.14 -14.15
C GLY A 120 -31.18 -4.16 -13.32
N TYR A 121 -29.96 -4.54 -13.72
CA TYR A 121 -29.11 -5.38 -12.90
C TYR A 121 -28.71 -4.65 -11.62
N GLN A 122 -29.07 -5.23 -10.47
CA GLN A 122 -28.61 -4.75 -9.18
C GLN A 122 -27.23 -5.33 -8.87
N LYS A 123 -26.22 -4.47 -8.86
CA LYS A 123 -24.86 -4.87 -8.51
C LYS A 123 -24.86 -5.51 -7.11
N PRO A 124 -24.25 -6.69 -6.91
CA PRO A 124 -24.27 -7.36 -5.63
C PRO A 124 -23.69 -6.44 -4.55
N ARG A 125 -24.44 -6.25 -3.46
CA ARG A 125 -24.02 -5.44 -2.31
C ARG A 125 -22.63 -5.91 -1.87
N ARG A 126 -21.69 -4.97 -1.82
CA ARG A 126 -20.29 -5.23 -1.43
C ARG A 126 -20.29 -6.00 -0.11
N ARG A 127 -19.68 -7.20 -0.09
CA ARG A 127 -19.50 -7.97 1.14
C ARG A 127 -18.80 -7.08 2.16
N LYS A 128 -19.43 -6.86 3.33
CA LYS A 128 -18.82 -6.10 4.43
C LYS A 128 -17.41 -6.66 4.69
N ARG A 129 -16.41 -5.78 4.75
CA ARG A 129 -15.03 -6.23 5.01
C ARG A 129 -14.98 -6.90 6.38
N ARG A 130 -14.13 -7.91 6.56
CA ARG A 130 -13.98 -8.59 7.86
C ARG A 130 -13.79 -7.62 9.03
N ARG A 131 -13.04 -6.54 8.83
CA ARG A 131 -12.81 -5.48 9.81
C ARG A 131 -14.08 -4.69 10.17
N GLU A 132 -14.99 -4.50 9.22
CA GLU A 132 -16.30 -3.85 9.45
C GLU A 132 -17.26 -4.81 10.15
N LEU A 133 -17.18 -6.11 9.85
CA LEU A 133 -17.92 -7.15 10.56
C LEU A 133 -17.42 -7.31 12.01
N SER A 134 -16.13 -7.10 12.27
CA SER A 134 -15.54 -7.13 13.60
C SER A 134 -15.46 -5.76 14.29
N ALA A 135 -16.02 -4.70 13.68
CA ALA A 135 -16.03 -3.37 14.26
C ALA A 135 -16.94 -3.40 15.50
N GLY A 136 -16.33 -3.37 16.69
CA GLY A 136 -17.01 -3.52 17.98
C GLY A 136 -16.59 -4.77 18.77
N PHE A 137 -16.07 -5.81 18.10
CA PHE A 137 -15.53 -7.00 18.78
C PHE A 137 -14.12 -6.79 19.31
N THR A 138 -13.33 -5.96 18.65
CA THR A 138 -12.02 -5.50 19.14
C THR A 138 -12.11 -4.01 19.42
N LYS A 139 -12.40 -3.63 20.67
CA LYS A 139 -12.07 -2.27 21.13
C LYS A 139 -10.55 -2.20 21.20
N PRO A 140 -9.86 -1.32 20.47
CA PRO A 140 -8.49 -1.02 20.83
C PRO A 140 -8.52 -0.49 22.27
N ILE A 141 -7.71 -1.07 23.16
CA ILE A 141 -7.44 -0.46 24.46
C ILE A 141 -7.00 0.97 24.15
N ALA A 142 -7.61 1.95 24.82
CA ALA A 142 -7.28 3.35 24.61
C ALA A 142 -5.79 3.56 24.97
N LEU A 143 -4.92 3.59 23.98
CA LEU A 143 -3.54 4.07 24.10
C LEU A 143 -3.54 5.61 24.09
N GLY A 144 -4.49 6.21 24.82
CA GLY A 144 -4.47 7.64 25.15
C GLY A 144 -3.70 7.84 26.45
N PRO A 145 -3.06 8.98 26.66
CA PRO A 145 -2.55 9.34 27.98
C PRO A 145 -3.71 9.30 28.99
N PRO A 146 -3.47 8.88 30.25
CA PRO A 146 -4.50 8.90 31.28
C PRO A 146 -5.07 10.34 31.42
N PRO A 147 -6.38 10.50 31.69
CA PRO A 147 -6.97 11.80 31.96
C PRO A 147 -6.25 12.46 33.14
N LEU A 148 -6.00 13.77 33.02
CA LEU A 148 -5.28 14.59 34.01
C LEU A 148 -6.14 14.94 35.23
N ASP A 149 -6.99 14.03 35.70
CA ASP A 149 -7.80 14.23 36.89
C ASP A 149 -7.63 13.00 37.78
N GLU A 150 -7.44 13.22 39.09
CA GLU A 150 -7.09 12.26 40.15
C GLU A 150 -5.58 12.09 40.45
N ALA A 151 -4.94 13.20 40.80
CA ALA A 151 -3.86 13.20 41.80
C ALA A 151 -4.14 14.33 42.80
N ALA A 152 -4.96 14.01 43.81
CA ALA A 152 -5.11 14.75 45.05
C ALA A 152 -4.54 13.90 46.19
#